data_AF-A0A7S3J8W1-F1
#
_entry.id   AF-A0A7S3J8W1-F1
#
_cell.length_a   1.000
_cell.length_b   1.000
_cell.length_c   1.000
_cell.angle_alpha   90.00
_cell.angle_beta   90.00
_cell.angle_gamma   90.00
#
_symmetry.space_group_name_H-M   'P 1'
#
loop_
_entity.id
_entity.type
_entity.pdbx_description
1 polymer ?
#
loop_
_entity_poly.entity_id
_entity_poly.type
_entity_poly.pdbx_seq_one_letter_code
_entity_poly.pdbx_strand_id
1 'polypeptide(L)'
;MVLNDAKDIFTNTDENLRSQFELVSTECNHGKHCIISVSGFLSEKDNNIEAWSGITKNNPMLPVYSYRWASNGIFCLLNPVKGFLIPQFSIKSALRHLLFVYKVGKFAFDYRSLFTNSVKIAKISGKLLAHALMLQFPLECESVSLVGFSLGTQVIYSCLEELKKYNYDNIINNVYFLGGAVNVHKDEEWAETLQIPRGSIYNGYCTKDYILLLYKASMFKQPIGLGPLFILNKVTDKNKDIHSRYEKIKKDVR
;
A
#
# COMPACT_ATOMS: atom_id res chain seq x y z
N MET A 1 -20.98 13.58 19.84
CA MET A 1 -20.16 13.63 21.07
C MET A 1 -18.85 12.86 20.88
N VAL A 2 -18.87 11.54 20.63
CA VAL A 2 -17.67 10.70 20.48
C VAL A 2 -16.67 11.16 19.39
N LEU A 3 -17.14 11.75 18.28
CA LEU A 3 -16.26 12.28 17.22
C LEU A 3 -15.58 13.61 17.56
N ASN A 4 -16.20 14.44 18.41
CA ASN A 4 -15.61 15.72 18.82
C ASN A 4 -14.54 15.48 19.90
N ASP A 5 -14.80 14.53 20.81
CA ASP A 5 -13.84 14.13 21.83
C ASP A 5 -12.60 13.44 21.23
N ALA A 6 -12.77 12.73 20.10
CA ALA A 6 -11.65 12.20 19.33
C ALA A 6 -10.82 13.32 18.69
N LYS A 7 -11.45 14.32 18.06
CA LYS A 7 -10.74 15.47 17.45
C LYS A 7 -9.83 16.18 18.46
N ASP A 8 -10.29 16.37 19.69
CA ASP A 8 -9.51 17.07 20.73
C ASP A 8 -8.34 16.23 21.26
N ILE A 9 -8.48 14.90 21.37
CA ILE A 9 -7.37 13.99 21.71
C ILE A 9 -6.29 13.99 20.61
N PHE A 10 -6.69 14.21 19.35
CA PHE A 10 -5.76 14.23 18.23
C PHE A 10 -4.94 15.52 18.08
N THR A 11 -5.35 16.65 18.69
CA THR A 11 -4.70 17.97 18.51
C THR A 11 -3.20 18.05 18.89
N ASN A 12 -2.71 17.27 19.87
CA ASN A 12 -1.27 17.15 20.18
C ASN A 12 -0.53 16.07 19.35
N THR A 13 -1.29 15.26 18.62
CA THR A 13 -0.81 14.25 17.65
C THR A 13 -0.98 14.73 16.20
N ASP A 14 -1.48 15.95 15.99
CA ASP A 14 -1.79 16.52 14.68
C ASP A 14 -0.57 16.63 13.77
N GLU A 15 0.59 17.03 14.27
CA GLU A 15 1.83 17.08 13.46
C GLU A 15 2.30 15.68 13.04
N ASN A 16 2.17 14.69 13.94
CA ASN A 16 2.54 13.31 13.65
C ASN A 16 1.59 12.65 12.67
N LEU A 17 0.30 13.01 12.68
CA LEU A 17 -0.65 12.49 11.71
C LEU A 17 -0.55 13.25 10.38
N ARG A 18 -0.38 14.58 10.40
CA ARG A 18 -0.12 15.39 9.19
C ARG A 18 1.14 14.95 8.45
N SER A 19 2.22 14.66 9.17
CA SER A 19 3.46 14.17 8.56
C SER A 19 3.36 12.78 7.93
N GLN A 20 2.31 12.01 8.22
CA GLN A 20 2.01 10.75 7.52
C GLN A 20 1.42 10.99 6.13
N PHE A 21 0.82 12.14 5.86
CA PHE A 21 0.22 12.44 4.55
C PHE A 21 1.08 13.47 3.82
N GLU A 22 1.89 12.98 2.89
CA GLU A 22 2.71 13.83 2.03
C GLU A 22 1.94 14.15 0.74
N LEU A 23 1.69 15.43 0.45
CA LEU A 23 1.10 15.83 -0.82
C LEU A 23 2.12 15.63 -1.95
N VAL A 24 1.74 14.83 -2.94
CA VAL A 24 2.61 14.43 -4.07
C VAL A 24 2.23 15.16 -5.36
N SER A 25 0.96 15.54 -5.50
CA SER A 25 0.49 16.33 -6.63
C SER A 25 1.04 17.75 -6.57
N THR A 26 1.61 18.21 -7.67
CA THR A 26 2.16 19.57 -7.80
C THR A 26 1.13 20.60 -8.24
N GLU A 27 0.08 20.16 -8.95
CA GLU A 27 -0.89 21.06 -9.60
C GLU A 27 -2.18 21.27 -8.80
N CYS A 28 -2.56 20.30 -7.97
CA CYS A 28 -3.80 20.34 -7.20
C CYS A 28 -3.54 19.90 -5.75
N ASN A 29 -3.98 20.70 -4.78
CA ASN A 29 -3.79 20.44 -3.35
C ASN A 29 -5.10 20.29 -2.57
N HIS A 30 -6.25 20.47 -3.23
CA HIS A 30 -7.57 20.35 -2.62
C HIS A 30 -8.59 19.77 -3.60
N GLY A 31 -9.58 19.05 -3.09
CA GLY A 31 -10.65 18.52 -3.94
C GLY A 31 -11.58 17.61 -3.16
N LYS A 32 -12.84 17.53 -3.61
CA LYS A 32 -13.82 16.61 -3.02
C LYS A 32 -13.41 15.14 -3.16
N HIS A 33 -12.67 14.81 -4.23
CA HIS A 33 -12.10 13.49 -4.43
C HIS A 33 -10.58 13.56 -4.36
N CYS A 34 -9.95 12.64 -3.65
CA CYS A 34 -8.49 12.53 -3.60
C CYS A 34 -7.99 11.10 -3.79
N ILE A 35 -6.73 10.98 -4.18
CA ILE A 35 -6.05 9.70 -4.33
C ILE A 35 -5.05 9.56 -3.19
N ILE A 36 -5.10 8.43 -2.48
CA ILE A 36 -4.09 8.10 -1.46
C ILE A 36 -3.29 6.90 -1.95
N SER A 37 -2.00 7.11 -2.15
CA SER A 37 -1.04 6.08 -2.52
C SER A 37 -0.30 5.55 -1.30
N VAL A 38 -0.16 4.22 -1.21
CA VAL A 38 0.50 3.53 -0.10
C VAL A 38 1.63 2.66 -0.66
N SER A 39 2.86 3.08 -0.36
CA SER A 39 4.09 2.40 -0.80
C SER A 39 4.30 1.07 -0.07
N GLY A 40 5.07 0.19 -0.70
CA GLY A 40 5.46 -1.11 -0.14
C GLY A 40 6.64 -1.02 0.83
N PHE A 41 6.87 -2.11 1.56
CA PHE A 41 7.90 -2.26 2.60
C PHE A 41 9.34 -1.91 2.19
N LEU A 42 9.69 -2.04 0.92
CA LEU A 42 11.04 -1.73 0.40
C LEU A 42 11.13 -0.34 -0.24
N SER A 43 10.00 0.34 -0.45
CA SER A 43 9.90 1.55 -1.28
C SER A 43 9.47 2.79 -0.52
N GLU A 44 9.25 2.68 0.80
CA GLU A 44 8.72 3.79 1.61
C GLU A 44 9.74 4.93 1.84
N LYS A 45 11.04 4.66 1.65
CA LYS A 45 12.10 5.67 1.72
C LYS A 45 12.49 6.23 0.36
N ASP A 46 11.80 5.82 -0.71
CA ASP A 46 12.00 6.38 -2.04
C ASP A 46 11.34 7.77 -2.12
N ASN A 47 11.78 8.62 -3.05
CA ASN A 47 11.12 9.89 -3.32
C ASN A 47 9.68 9.61 -3.79
N ASN A 48 8.69 9.82 -2.91
CA ASN A 48 7.28 9.53 -3.19
C ASN A 48 6.77 10.31 -4.42
N ILE A 49 7.32 11.50 -4.68
CA ILE A 49 7.03 12.31 -5.87
C ILE A 49 7.44 11.57 -7.14
N GLU A 50 8.61 10.94 -7.15
CA GLU A 50 9.07 10.18 -8.30
C GLU A 50 8.28 8.87 -8.45
N ALA A 51 8.09 8.14 -7.33
CA ALA A 51 7.41 6.85 -7.29
C ALA A 51 5.97 6.93 -7.82
N TRP A 52 5.26 8.01 -7.51
CA TRP A 52 3.86 8.20 -7.88
C TRP A 52 3.66 9.26 -8.98
N SER A 53 4.75 9.72 -9.62
CA SER A 53 4.72 10.72 -10.70
C SER A 53 3.81 10.32 -11.87
N GLY A 54 3.68 9.02 -12.15
CA GLY A 54 2.76 8.52 -13.17
C GLY A 54 1.28 8.72 -12.82
N ILE A 55 0.93 8.66 -11.53
CA ILE A 55 -0.44 8.90 -11.06
C ILE A 55 -0.74 10.40 -11.10
N THR A 56 0.18 11.23 -10.62
CA THR A 56 0.00 12.69 -10.58
C THR A 56 -0.13 13.27 -11.99
N LYS A 57 0.76 12.88 -12.92
CA LYS A 57 0.72 13.34 -14.33
C LYS A 57 -0.56 12.95 -15.07
N ASN A 58 -1.12 11.78 -14.77
CA ASN A 58 -2.36 11.33 -15.40
C ASN A 58 -3.62 11.92 -14.73
N ASN A 59 -3.48 12.54 -13.56
CA ASN A 59 -4.58 13.11 -12.78
C ASN A 59 -4.22 14.52 -12.27
N PRO A 60 -3.94 15.49 -13.17
CA PRO A 60 -3.45 16.81 -12.77
C PRO A 60 -4.44 17.58 -11.87
N MET A 61 -5.74 17.33 -12.05
CA MET A 61 -6.83 18.03 -11.35
C MET A 61 -7.20 17.40 -10.00
N LEU A 62 -6.54 16.32 -9.57
CA LEU A 62 -6.85 15.63 -8.32
C LEU A 62 -5.68 15.75 -7.34
N PRO A 63 -5.95 16.03 -6.05
CA PRO A 63 -4.93 15.94 -5.04
C PRO A 63 -4.54 14.47 -4.82
N VAL A 64 -3.23 14.22 -4.84
CA VAL A 64 -2.64 12.90 -4.62
C VAL A 64 -1.75 12.97 -3.38
N TYR A 65 -2.06 12.12 -2.40
CA TYR A 65 -1.32 12.03 -1.14
C TYR A 65 -0.59 10.68 -1.05
N SER A 66 0.65 10.69 -0.58
CA SER A 66 1.36 9.49 -0.17
C SER A 66 1.17 9.28 1.32
N TYR A 67 0.62 8.13 1.69
CA TYR A 67 0.49 7.73 3.09
C TYR A 67 1.77 7.02 3.54
N ARG A 68 2.51 7.68 4.42
CA ARG A 68 3.72 7.19 5.07
C ARG A 68 3.32 6.41 6.31
N TRP A 69 3.81 5.20 6.43
CA TRP A 69 3.43 4.26 7.47
C TRP A 69 4.68 3.51 7.87
N ALA A 70 5.03 3.42 9.17
CA ALA A 70 6.32 2.93 9.64
C ALA A 70 6.69 1.50 9.17
N SER A 71 7.05 1.33 7.89
CA SER A 71 7.54 0.08 7.38
C SER A 71 8.97 0.04 7.85
N ASN A 72 9.20 -0.76 8.89
CA ASN A 72 10.54 -1.10 9.32
C ASN A 72 11.17 -1.96 8.22
N GLY A 73 11.46 -1.35 7.06
CA GLY A 73 12.09 -1.97 5.90
C GLY A 73 13.27 -2.82 6.32
N ILE A 74 13.75 -3.70 5.45
CA ILE A 74 14.84 -4.65 5.72
C ILE A 74 16.09 -4.02 6.39
N PHE A 75 16.25 -2.70 6.27
CA PHE A 75 17.24 -1.86 6.92
C PHE A 75 17.17 -1.81 8.46
N CYS A 76 16.01 -2.01 9.10
CA CYS A 76 15.92 -2.09 10.57
C CYS A 76 16.57 -3.35 11.14
N LEU A 77 16.70 -4.42 10.34
CA LEU A 77 17.48 -5.59 10.73
C LEU A 77 18.97 -5.46 10.39
N LEU A 78 19.38 -4.44 9.64
CA LEU A 78 20.77 -4.26 9.21
C LEU A 78 21.55 -3.22 10.03
N ASN A 79 20.95 -2.53 11.00
CA ASN A 79 21.66 -1.57 11.85
C ASN A 79 21.22 -1.62 13.33
N PRO A 80 22.05 -2.16 14.24
CA PRO A 80 22.36 -1.45 15.47
C PRO A 80 23.51 -0.48 15.17
N VAL A 81 23.47 0.74 15.72
CA VAL A 81 24.54 1.77 15.69
C VAL A 81 24.35 2.90 14.65
N LYS A 82 24.59 4.10 15.17
CA LYS A 82 24.27 5.44 14.68
C LYS A 82 25.05 5.85 13.42
N GLY A 83 24.38 6.64 12.58
CA GLY A 83 25.01 7.67 11.73
C GLY A 83 25.68 7.15 10.46
N PHE A 84 24.91 7.01 9.38
CA PHE A 84 25.49 7.11 8.04
C PHE A 84 24.47 7.63 7.03
N LEU A 85 24.89 8.62 6.25
CA LEU A 85 24.11 9.29 5.20
C LEU A 85 23.75 8.30 4.10
N ILE A 86 22.49 8.30 3.67
CA ILE A 86 21.96 7.38 2.66
C ILE A 86 21.98 8.10 1.30
N PRO A 87 22.65 7.57 0.26
CA PRO A 87 22.63 8.17 -1.07
C PRO A 87 21.28 7.92 -1.76
N GLN A 88 20.86 8.86 -2.60
CA GLN A 88 19.63 8.84 -3.41
C GLN A 88 19.50 7.50 -4.17
N PHE A 89 18.44 6.72 -3.94
CA PHE A 89 18.33 5.35 -4.46
C PHE A 89 17.58 5.27 -5.81
N SER A 90 18.26 4.75 -6.82
CA SER A 90 17.69 4.37 -8.14
C SER A 90 17.26 2.91 -8.15
N ILE A 91 16.19 2.58 -8.89
CA ILE A 91 15.59 1.23 -9.09
C ILE A 91 16.62 0.12 -9.38
N LYS A 92 17.77 0.46 -9.98
CA LYS A 92 18.90 -0.48 -10.23
C LYS A 92 19.58 -0.99 -8.94
N SER A 93 19.48 -0.27 -7.83
CA SER A 93 20.02 -0.70 -6.54
C SER A 93 19.09 -1.65 -5.78
N ALA A 94 17.77 -1.58 -5.95
CA ALA A 94 16.83 -2.53 -5.34
C ALA A 94 17.13 -3.98 -5.80
N LEU A 95 17.43 -4.16 -7.09
CA LEU A 95 17.86 -5.44 -7.67
C LEU A 95 19.20 -5.92 -7.10
N ARG A 96 20.16 -5.01 -6.83
CA ARG A 96 21.44 -5.34 -6.18
C ARG A 96 21.27 -5.71 -4.70
N HIS A 97 20.34 -5.07 -3.98
CA HIS A 97 20.01 -5.45 -2.61
C HIS A 97 19.28 -6.79 -2.55
N LEU A 98 18.39 -7.09 -3.50
CA LEU A 98 17.77 -8.42 -3.61
C LEU A 98 18.81 -9.52 -3.87
N LEU A 99 19.79 -9.25 -4.75
CA LEU A 99 20.91 -10.14 -5.03
C LEU A 99 21.88 -10.28 -3.84
N PHE A 100 22.05 -9.23 -3.05
CA PHE A 100 22.84 -9.26 -1.81
C PHE A 100 22.13 -10.09 -0.74
N VAL A 101 20.82 -9.90 -0.55
CA VAL A 101 19.95 -10.70 0.33
C VAL A 101 19.93 -12.17 -0.10
N TYR A 102 19.93 -12.45 -1.41
CA TYR A 102 20.05 -13.81 -1.95
C TYR A 102 21.43 -14.44 -1.68
N LYS A 103 22.52 -13.69 -1.86
CA LYS A 103 23.90 -14.19 -1.62
C LYS A 103 24.21 -14.37 -0.12
N VAL A 104 23.69 -13.51 0.75
CA VAL A 104 23.90 -13.55 2.21
C VAL A 104 22.88 -14.45 2.90
N GLY A 105 21.73 -14.70 2.27
CA GLY A 105 20.60 -15.48 2.79
C GLY A 105 20.85 -16.97 3.03
N LYS A 106 22.07 -17.47 2.76
CA LYS A 106 22.44 -18.85 3.07
C LYS A 106 22.78 -19.09 4.55
N PHE A 107 22.91 -18.05 5.39
CA PHE A 107 23.46 -18.23 6.75
C PHE A 107 22.60 -17.87 7.96
N ALA A 108 21.61 -16.96 7.95
CA ALA A 108 20.86 -16.66 9.21
C ALA A 108 19.60 -15.78 9.11
N PHE A 109 18.96 -15.59 7.95
CA PHE A 109 17.86 -14.62 7.84
C PHE A 109 16.48 -15.30 7.97
N ASP A 110 15.79 -15.05 9.09
CA ASP A 110 14.40 -15.49 9.28
C ASP A 110 13.44 -14.55 8.54
N TYR A 111 13.24 -14.82 7.25
CA TYR A 111 12.27 -14.11 6.41
C TYR A 111 10.84 -14.16 6.97
N ARG A 112 10.49 -15.20 7.73
CA ARG A 112 9.15 -15.34 8.29
C ARG A 112 8.91 -14.32 9.38
N SER A 113 9.83 -14.12 10.33
CA SER A 113 9.67 -13.08 11.36
C SER A 113 9.63 -11.67 10.76
N LEU A 114 10.43 -11.41 9.72
CA LEU A 114 10.39 -10.17 8.96
C LEU A 114 9.02 -9.87 8.35
N PHE A 115 8.52 -10.78 7.52
CA PHE A 115 7.22 -10.58 6.88
C PHE A 115 6.10 -10.52 7.92
N THR A 116 6.18 -11.34 8.98
CA THR A 116 5.20 -11.31 10.08
C THR A 116 5.17 -9.94 10.77
N ASN A 117 6.32 -9.38 11.13
CA ASN A 117 6.39 -8.06 11.76
C ASN A 117 5.93 -6.95 10.83
N SER A 118 6.32 -7.02 9.55
CA SER A 118 5.92 -6.04 8.54
C SER A 118 4.41 -6.05 8.29
N VAL A 119 3.80 -7.23 8.23
CA VAL A 119 2.34 -7.39 8.12
C VAL A 119 1.64 -6.86 9.36
N LYS A 120 2.16 -7.12 10.57
CA LYS A 120 1.58 -6.55 11.81
C LYS A 120 1.55 -5.03 11.77
N ILE A 121 2.66 -4.40 11.38
CA ILE A 121 2.73 -2.93 11.28
C ILE A 121 1.79 -2.44 10.19
N ALA A 122 1.76 -3.07 9.02
CA ALA A 122 0.84 -2.71 7.94
C ALA A 122 -0.63 -2.75 8.39
N LYS A 123 -1.02 -3.77 9.17
CA LYS A 123 -2.38 -3.86 9.73
C LYS A 123 -2.69 -2.69 10.69
N ILE A 124 -1.76 -2.35 11.59
CA ILE A 124 -1.93 -1.22 12.52
C ILE A 124 -2.04 0.10 11.75
N SER A 125 -1.16 0.32 10.76
CA SER A 125 -1.20 1.50 9.91
C SER A 125 -2.47 1.60 9.09
N GLY A 126 -3.04 0.48 8.62
CA GLY A 126 -4.33 0.46 7.95
C GLY A 126 -5.47 0.96 8.84
N LYS A 127 -5.48 0.55 10.12
CA LYS A 127 -6.46 1.05 11.10
C LYS A 127 -6.29 2.54 11.39
N LEU A 128 -5.06 3.01 11.49
CA LEU A 128 -4.76 4.45 11.65
C LEU A 128 -5.24 5.26 10.44
N LEU A 129 -4.99 4.77 9.22
CA LEU A 129 -5.50 5.37 8.00
C LEU A 129 -7.03 5.43 7.99
N ALA A 130 -7.71 4.36 8.41
CA ALA A 130 -9.18 4.35 8.52
C ALA A 130 -9.69 5.42 9.48
N HIS A 131 -9.09 5.55 10.67
CA HIS A 131 -9.48 6.59 11.62
C HIS A 131 -9.21 8.00 11.08
N ALA A 132 -8.10 8.23 10.38
CA ALA A 132 -7.82 9.51 9.72
C ALA A 132 -8.90 9.87 8.68
N LEU A 133 -9.36 8.88 7.90
CA LEU A 133 -10.45 9.05 6.95
C LEU A 133 -11.81 9.34 7.62
N MET A 134 -12.13 8.65 8.72
CA MET A 134 -13.35 8.90 9.49
C MET A 134 -13.38 10.30 10.11
N LEU A 135 -12.23 10.78 10.59
CA LEU A 135 -12.08 12.11 11.16
C LEU A 135 -12.03 13.21 10.10
N GLN A 136 -11.84 12.83 8.82
CA GLN A 136 -11.54 13.74 7.71
C GLN A 136 -10.38 14.68 8.05
N PHE A 137 -9.35 14.10 8.67
CA PHE A 137 -8.17 14.83 9.11
C PHE A 137 -6.92 13.96 8.95
N PRO A 138 -5.82 14.50 8.37
CA PRO A 138 -5.64 15.86 7.86
C PRO A 138 -6.24 16.09 6.46
N LEU A 139 -6.91 15.08 5.90
CA LEU A 139 -7.45 15.10 4.55
C LEU A 139 -8.91 15.57 4.54
N GLU A 140 -9.18 16.68 3.87
CA GLU A 140 -10.53 17.22 3.66
C GLU A 140 -11.14 16.70 2.34
N CYS A 141 -11.23 15.38 2.18
CA CYS A 141 -11.83 14.74 1.00
C CYS A 141 -13.19 14.11 1.34
N GLU A 142 -14.19 14.29 0.49
CA GLU A 142 -15.50 13.62 0.58
C GLU A 142 -15.48 12.19 0.00
N SER A 143 -14.50 11.90 -0.86
CA SER A 143 -14.34 10.59 -1.49
C SER A 143 -12.86 10.28 -1.76
N VAL A 144 -12.46 9.02 -1.63
CA VAL A 144 -11.07 8.60 -1.75
C VAL A 144 -10.90 7.40 -2.69
N SER A 145 -9.90 7.47 -3.56
CA SER A 145 -9.38 6.29 -4.27
C SER A 145 -8.05 5.85 -3.65
N LEU A 146 -7.94 4.57 -3.30
CA LEU A 146 -6.75 4.02 -2.65
C LEU A 146 -5.88 3.24 -3.64
N VAL A 147 -4.57 3.49 -3.64
CA VAL A 147 -3.60 2.79 -4.51
C VAL A 147 -2.50 2.19 -3.65
N GLY A 148 -2.41 0.86 -3.59
CA GLY A 148 -1.42 0.16 -2.77
C GLY A 148 -0.45 -0.63 -3.62
N PHE A 149 0.82 -0.59 -3.24
CA PHE A 149 1.86 -1.42 -3.83
C PHE A 149 2.46 -2.39 -2.82
N SER A 150 2.63 -3.67 -3.20
CA SER A 150 3.23 -4.70 -2.35
C SER A 150 2.58 -4.77 -0.96
N LEU A 151 3.31 -4.61 0.14
CA LEU A 151 2.72 -4.58 1.50
C LEU A 151 1.81 -3.38 1.78
N GLY A 152 1.88 -2.30 0.99
CA GLY A 152 0.92 -1.19 1.07
C GLY A 152 -0.51 -1.62 0.76
N THR A 153 -0.71 -2.73 0.02
CA THR A 153 -2.04 -3.29 -0.17
C THR A 153 -2.62 -3.87 1.13
N GLN A 154 -1.77 -4.36 2.05
CA GLN A 154 -2.22 -4.86 3.35
C GLN A 154 -2.68 -3.72 4.25
N VAL A 155 -2.02 -2.56 4.17
CA VAL A 155 -2.48 -1.32 4.82
C VAL A 155 -3.87 -0.94 4.33
N ILE A 156 -4.08 -0.93 3.01
CA ILE A 156 -5.38 -0.63 2.42
C ILE A 156 -6.44 -1.64 2.85
N TYR A 157 -6.15 -2.94 2.76
CA TYR A 157 -7.12 -3.96 3.16
C TYR A 157 -7.56 -3.79 4.62
N SER A 158 -6.60 -3.58 5.54
CA SER A 158 -6.92 -3.35 6.95
C SER A 158 -7.63 -2.01 7.20
N CYS A 159 -7.40 -1.01 6.35
CA CYS A 159 -8.19 0.23 6.36
C CYS A 159 -9.65 -0.05 5.99
N LEU A 160 -9.91 -0.83 4.94
CA LEU A 160 -11.27 -1.20 4.53
C LEU A 160 -12.00 -1.99 5.63
N GLU A 161 -11.31 -2.98 6.21
CA GLU A 161 -11.82 -3.81 7.31
C GLU A 161 -12.23 -2.95 8.52
N GLU A 162 -11.41 -1.97 8.91
CA GLU A 162 -11.74 -1.06 10.02
C GLU A 162 -12.86 -0.08 9.63
N LEU A 163 -12.90 0.46 8.41
CA LEU A 163 -14.00 1.32 7.94
C LEU A 163 -15.35 0.61 8.01
N LYS A 164 -15.38 -0.66 7.60
CA LYS A 164 -16.56 -1.53 7.68
C LYS A 164 -17.08 -1.66 9.10
N LYS A 165 -16.17 -1.93 10.04
CA LYS A 165 -16.49 -2.14 11.45
C LYS A 165 -17.19 -0.94 12.08
N TYR A 166 -16.91 0.27 11.61
CA TYR A 166 -17.54 1.51 12.06
C TYR A 166 -18.65 2.02 11.12
N ASN A 167 -19.04 1.24 10.11
CA ASN A 167 -20.03 1.62 9.10
C ASN A 167 -19.71 2.96 8.40
N TYR A 168 -18.42 3.21 8.12
CA TYR A 168 -17.90 4.38 7.42
C TYR A 168 -17.27 3.99 6.06
N ASP A 169 -17.91 3.08 5.35
CA ASP A 169 -17.41 2.48 4.10
C ASP A 169 -17.69 3.35 2.85
N ASN A 170 -18.61 4.29 2.99
CA ASN A 170 -19.10 5.23 1.98
C ASN A 170 -18.05 6.21 1.41
N ILE A 171 -16.92 6.44 2.09
CA ILE A 171 -15.89 7.35 1.59
C ILE A 171 -15.06 6.75 0.45
N ILE A 172 -14.97 5.42 0.36
CA ILE A 172 -14.09 4.74 -0.59
C ILE A 172 -14.75 4.59 -1.96
N ASN A 173 -14.09 5.08 -3.00
CA ASN A 173 -14.51 4.94 -4.39
C ASN A 173 -13.83 3.77 -5.07
N ASN A 174 -12.57 3.91 -5.49
CA ASN A 174 -11.82 2.86 -6.18
C ASN A 174 -10.65 2.35 -5.33
N VAL A 175 -10.31 1.08 -5.51
CA VAL A 175 -9.14 0.48 -4.87
C VAL A 175 -8.25 -0.21 -5.90
N TYR A 176 -6.96 0.07 -5.86
CA TYR A 176 -5.95 -0.51 -6.74
C TYR A 176 -4.94 -1.29 -5.91
N PHE A 177 -4.92 -2.61 -6.09
CA PHE A 177 -3.91 -3.50 -5.54
C PHE A 177 -2.86 -3.81 -6.61
N LEU A 178 -1.62 -3.38 -6.39
CA LEU A 178 -0.51 -3.60 -7.31
C LEU A 178 0.53 -4.51 -6.66
N GLY A 179 0.70 -5.73 -7.20
CA GLY A 179 1.59 -6.74 -6.63
C GLY A 179 1.27 -7.05 -5.17
N GLY A 180 -0.03 -7.12 -4.83
CA GLY A 180 -0.47 -7.04 -3.44
C GLY A 180 -0.04 -8.19 -2.54
N ALA A 181 0.54 -7.87 -1.39
CA ALA A 181 0.92 -8.80 -0.33
C ALA A 181 -0.19 -8.93 0.73
N VAL A 182 -1.44 -9.05 0.30
CA VAL A 182 -2.58 -9.41 1.16
C VAL A 182 -2.90 -10.88 0.94
N ASN A 183 -3.11 -11.64 2.00
CA ASN A 183 -3.44 -13.04 1.88
C ASN A 183 -4.88 -13.22 1.42
N VAL A 184 -5.15 -14.13 0.49
CA VAL A 184 -6.51 -14.52 0.13
C VAL A 184 -7.12 -15.33 1.28
N HIS A 185 -8.30 -14.91 1.71
CA HIS A 185 -9.12 -15.61 2.69
C HIS A 185 -10.39 -16.15 2.02
N LYS A 186 -10.98 -17.21 2.59
CA LYS A 186 -12.22 -17.83 2.09
C LYS A 186 -13.44 -17.53 2.97
N ASP A 187 -13.24 -16.75 4.03
CA ASP A 187 -14.30 -16.34 4.93
C ASP A 187 -15.17 -15.24 4.31
N GLU A 188 -16.38 -15.11 4.85
CA GLU A 188 -17.36 -14.11 4.43
C GLU A 188 -16.88 -12.70 4.71
N GLU A 189 -16.20 -12.49 5.84
CA GLU A 189 -15.65 -11.19 6.25
C GLU A 189 -14.69 -10.62 5.19
N TRP A 190 -13.83 -11.46 4.62
CA TRP A 190 -12.96 -11.09 3.49
C TRP A 190 -13.75 -10.63 2.26
N ALA A 191 -14.75 -11.40 1.86
CA ALA A 191 -15.56 -11.10 0.69
C ALA A 191 -16.36 -9.80 0.88
N GLU A 192 -16.94 -9.59 2.05
CA GLU A 192 -17.68 -8.37 2.40
C GLU A 192 -16.76 -7.15 2.47
N THR A 193 -15.53 -7.29 2.97
CA THR A 193 -14.55 -6.20 3.02
C THR A 193 -14.19 -5.70 1.62
N LEU A 194 -14.10 -6.62 0.64
CA LEU A 194 -13.85 -6.27 -0.75
C LEU A 194 -15.08 -5.69 -1.47
N GLN A 195 -16.26 -5.70 -0.84
CA GLN A 195 -17.46 -5.08 -1.41
C GLN A 195 -17.60 -3.59 -1.05
N ILE A 196 -16.88 -3.11 -0.05
CA ILE A 196 -16.90 -1.72 0.46
C ILE A 196 -16.73 -0.64 -0.62
N PRO A 197 -15.72 -0.70 -1.51
CA PRO A 197 -15.48 0.42 -2.42
C PRO A 197 -16.67 0.66 -3.35
N ARG A 198 -17.21 1.88 -3.44
CA ARG A 198 -18.39 2.16 -4.29
C ARG A 198 -18.15 1.90 -5.79
N GLY A 199 -16.91 2.09 -6.22
CA GLY A 199 -16.44 1.86 -7.57
C GLY A 199 -15.86 0.46 -7.76
N SER A 200 -14.73 0.39 -8.45
CA SER A 200 -14.10 -0.88 -8.85
C SER A 200 -12.88 -1.22 -8.01
N ILE A 201 -12.61 -2.52 -7.88
CA ILE A 201 -11.34 -3.05 -7.39
C ILE A 201 -10.51 -3.49 -8.58
N TYR A 202 -9.27 -3.00 -8.62
CA TYR A 202 -8.28 -3.33 -9.64
C TYR A 202 -7.19 -4.16 -8.99
N ASN A 203 -6.91 -5.33 -9.54
CA ASN A 203 -5.80 -6.18 -9.09
C ASN A 203 -4.79 -6.33 -10.23
N GLY A 204 -3.66 -5.65 -10.08
CA GLY A 204 -2.48 -5.82 -10.92
C GLY A 204 -1.56 -6.88 -10.31
N TYR A 205 -1.47 -8.05 -10.94
CA TYR A 205 -0.72 -9.18 -10.42
C TYR A 205 0.43 -9.60 -11.37
N CYS A 206 1.40 -10.31 -10.83
CA CYS A 206 2.51 -10.90 -11.57
C CYS A 206 2.76 -12.31 -11.01
N THR A 207 2.49 -13.34 -11.82
CA THR A 207 2.65 -14.75 -11.41
C THR A 207 4.10 -15.13 -11.12
N LYS A 208 5.06 -14.33 -11.63
CA LYS A 208 6.51 -14.55 -11.50
C LYS A 208 7.20 -13.53 -10.59
N ASP A 209 6.46 -12.87 -9.70
CA ASP A 209 7.05 -11.95 -8.72
C ASP A 209 7.85 -12.74 -7.67
N TYR A 210 9.18 -12.67 -7.76
CA TYR A 210 10.08 -13.41 -6.86
C TYR A 210 9.94 -13.00 -5.39
N ILE A 211 9.61 -11.74 -5.11
CA ILE A 211 9.43 -11.27 -3.72
C ILE A 211 8.15 -11.86 -3.16
N LEU A 212 7.06 -11.86 -3.94
CA LEU A 212 5.79 -12.47 -3.50
C LEU A 212 5.89 -13.99 -3.40
N LEU A 213 6.69 -14.64 -4.26
CA LEU A 213 6.98 -16.08 -4.14
C LEU A 213 7.76 -16.38 -2.84
N LEU A 214 8.74 -15.55 -2.50
CA LEU A 214 9.45 -15.65 -1.21
C LEU A 214 8.49 -15.41 -0.03
N TYR A 215 7.65 -14.38 -0.09
CA TYR A 215 6.61 -14.12 0.90
C TYR A 215 5.68 -15.32 1.08
N LYS A 216 5.18 -15.90 -0.02
CA LYS A 216 4.32 -17.10 -0.02
C LYS A 216 5.03 -18.28 0.64
N ALA A 217 6.30 -18.52 0.30
CA ALA A 217 7.09 -19.62 0.87
C ALA A 217 7.36 -19.43 2.37
N SER A 218 7.68 -18.20 2.80
CA SER A 218 7.97 -17.90 4.22
C SER A 218 6.72 -17.85 5.10
N MET A 219 5.60 -17.34 4.58
CA MET A 219 4.36 -17.13 5.34
C MET A 219 3.38 -18.31 5.22
N PHE A 220 3.57 -19.21 4.25
CA PHE A 220 2.64 -20.28 3.90
C PHE A 220 1.22 -19.76 3.61
N LYS A 221 1.13 -18.62 2.92
CA LYS A 221 -0.12 -17.96 2.55
C LYS A 221 -0.11 -17.56 1.07
N GLN A 222 -1.29 -17.50 0.46
CA GLN A 222 -1.44 -17.10 -0.94
C GLN A 222 -1.69 -15.59 -1.04
N PRO A 223 -0.74 -14.77 -1.53
CA PRO A 223 -0.97 -13.34 -1.73
C PRO A 223 -1.81 -13.06 -3.00
N ILE A 224 -2.60 -11.97 -2.97
CA ILE A 224 -3.42 -11.50 -4.10
C ILE A 224 -2.59 -11.08 -5.32
N GLY A 225 -1.32 -10.71 -5.13
CA GLY A 225 -0.43 -10.26 -6.21
C GLY A 225 0.18 -11.36 -7.07
N LEU A 226 -0.06 -12.63 -6.75
CA LEU A 226 0.42 -13.78 -7.55
C LEU A 226 -0.63 -14.37 -8.50
N GLY A 227 -1.85 -13.82 -8.52
CA GLY A 227 -2.92 -14.34 -9.36
C GLY A 227 -4.13 -13.40 -9.41
N PRO A 228 -5.15 -13.76 -10.20
CA PRO A 228 -6.40 -13.00 -10.23
C PRO A 228 -7.10 -13.03 -8.87
N LEU A 229 -7.74 -11.92 -8.54
CA LEU A 229 -8.63 -11.76 -7.40
C LEU A 229 -10.06 -11.94 -7.91
N PHE A 230 -10.79 -12.90 -7.34
CA PHE A 230 -12.19 -13.15 -7.68
C PHE A 230 -13.07 -12.73 -6.50
N ILE A 231 -13.88 -11.72 -6.69
CA ILE A 231 -14.85 -11.19 -5.73
C ILE A 231 -16.23 -11.63 -6.22
N LEU A 232 -16.88 -12.49 -5.44
CA LEU A 232 -18.25 -12.90 -5.73
C LEU A 232 -19.17 -11.67 -5.66
N ASN A 233 -20.09 -11.57 -6.63
CA ASN A 233 -21.18 -10.57 -6.69
C ASN A 233 -20.80 -9.11 -7.03
N LYS A 234 -19.62 -8.83 -7.60
CA LYS A 234 -19.32 -7.50 -8.17
C LYS A 234 -18.81 -7.59 -9.61
N VAL A 235 -19.48 -6.90 -10.52
CA VAL A 235 -19.23 -6.89 -11.98
C VAL A 235 -17.89 -6.22 -12.37
N THR A 236 -17.10 -5.75 -11.41
CA THR A 236 -15.92 -4.90 -11.67
C THR A 236 -14.62 -5.42 -11.06
N ASP A 237 -14.37 -6.72 -11.17
CA ASP A 237 -13.02 -7.28 -10.99
C ASP A 237 -12.17 -7.01 -12.22
N LYS A 238 -11.35 -5.95 -12.17
CA LYS A 238 -10.41 -5.64 -13.26
C LYS A 238 -9.04 -6.21 -12.94
N ASN A 239 -8.92 -7.52 -13.13
CA ASN A 239 -7.66 -8.25 -13.04
C ASN A 239 -6.77 -7.97 -14.25
N LYS A 240 -5.52 -7.57 -14.01
CA LYS A 240 -4.52 -7.36 -15.07
C LYS A 240 -3.22 -8.06 -14.71
N ASP A 241 -2.80 -8.98 -15.57
CA ASP A 241 -1.43 -9.50 -15.52
C ASP A 241 -0.46 -8.46 -16.08
N ILE A 242 0.40 -7.95 -15.20
CA ILE A 242 1.38 -6.90 -15.54
C ILE A 242 2.54 -7.50 -16.34
N HIS A 243 2.90 -8.76 -16.10
CA HIS A 243 4.07 -9.40 -16.71
C HIS A 243 3.87 -9.65 -18.20
N SER A 244 2.73 -10.24 -18.59
CA SER A 244 2.42 -10.47 -20.00
C SER A 244 2.32 -9.18 -20.81
N ARG A 245 1.80 -8.10 -20.21
CA ARG A 245 1.77 -6.78 -20.85
C ARG A 245 3.17 -6.19 -21.07
N TYR A 246 4.06 -6.30 -20.08
CA TYR A 246 5.44 -5.83 -20.21
C TYR A 246 6.20 -6.58 -21.32
N GLU A 247 6.08 -7.91 -21.35
CA GLU A 247 6.70 -8.73 -22.40
C GLU A 247 6.16 -8.39 -23.80
N LYS A 248 4.86 -8.05 -23.91
CA LYS A 248 4.27 -7.59 -25.17
C LYS A 248 4.85 -6.24 -25.61
N ILE A 249 4.87 -5.24 -24.72
CA ILE A 249 5.45 -3.92 -25.02
C ILE A 249 6.93 -4.04 -25.41
N LYS A 250 7.69 -4.89 -24.72
CA LYS A 250 9.11 -5.11 -25.02
C LYS A 250 9.33 -5.77 -26.39
N LYS A 251 8.38 -6.57 -26.87
CA LYS A 251 8.39 -7.12 -28.23
C LYS A 251 8.01 -6.08 -29.28
N ASP A 252 7.03 -5.23 -28.98
CA ASP A 252 6.52 -4.22 -29.91
C ASP A 252 7.49 -3.03 -30.10
N VAL A 253 8.42 -2.83 -29.16
CA VAL A 253 9.45 -1.76 -29.19
C VAL A 253 10.80 -2.25 -29.77
N ARG A 254 10.90 -3.52 -30.17
CA ARG A 254 12.09 -4.10 -30.83
C ARG A 254 11.84 -4.31 -32.31
#